data_AF-A0A928KI27-F1
#
_entry.id   AF-A0A928KI27-F1
#
_cell.length_a   1.000
_cell.length_b   1.000
_cell.length_c   1.000
_cell.angle_alpha   90.00
_cell.angle_beta   90.00
_cell.angle_gamma   90.00
#
_symmetry.space_group_name_H-M   'P 1'
#
loop_
_entity.id
_entity.type
_entity.pdbx_description
1 polymer ?
#
loop_
_entity_poly.entity_id
_entity_poly.type
_entity_poly.pdbx_seq_one_letter_code
_entity_poly.pdbx_strand_id
1 'polypeptide(L)'
;MIAYESRLGKIDISEGYLSKLIGHEVTSCFGVVGMVARDSKQKILGKFQKGEALDTGIKVTGDTNGIKVELHIMVVYGMNINAIAASITEKVKYAVKETTGITVEKVIVKIDGIKE
;
A
#
# COMPACT_ATOMS: atom_id res chain seq x y z
N MET A 1 -2.74 -8.36 -11.31
CA MET A 1 -1.66 -8.04 -12.26
C MET A 1 -2.19 -6.94 -13.17
N ILE A 2 -1.42 -5.88 -13.41
CA ILE A 2 -1.83 -4.74 -14.25
C ILE A 2 -0.90 -4.69 -15.44
N ALA A 3 -1.46 -4.67 -16.64
CA ALA A 3 -0.72 -4.85 -17.88
C ALA A 3 -1.03 -3.69 -18.83
N TYR A 4 -0.03 -2.97 -19.32
CA TYR A 4 -0.22 -1.95 -20.34
C TYR A 4 0.77 -2.11 -21.51
N GLU A 5 0.31 -1.70 -22.69
CA GLU A 5 1.09 -1.74 -23.93
C GLU A 5 1.82 -0.41 -24.13
N SER A 6 3.10 -0.50 -24.48
CA SER A 6 3.92 0.63 -24.87
C SER A 6 4.42 0.44 -26.29
N ARG A 7 4.97 1.49 -26.89
CA ARG A 7 5.61 1.40 -28.21
C ARG A 7 6.82 0.45 -28.24
N LEU A 8 7.36 0.10 -27.07
CA LEU A 8 8.50 -0.81 -26.89
C LEU A 8 8.06 -2.23 -26.49
N GLY A 9 6.75 -2.47 -26.36
CA GLY A 9 6.16 -3.75 -25.97
C GLY A 9 5.32 -3.66 -24.69
N LYS A 10 4.90 -4.84 -24.22
CA LYS A 10 4.01 -5.03 -23.09
C LYS A 10 4.74 -4.99 -21.76
N ILE A 11 4.22 -4.22 -20.81
CA ILE A 11 4.70 -4.16 -19.42
C ILE A 11 3.64 -4.78 -18.51
N ASP A 12 4.04 -5.80 -17.76
CA ASP A 12 3.20 -6.49 -16.78
C ASP A 12 3.70 -6.20 -15.35
N ILE A 13 2.85 -5.56 -14.55
CA ILE A 13 3.15 -5.20 -13.16
C ILE A 13 2.37 -6.12 -12.23
N SER A 14 3.11 -6.84 -11.38
CA SER A 14 2.51 -7.74 -10.39
C SER A 14 1.86 -6.95 -9.25
N GLU A 15 0.80 -7.52 -8.67
CA GLU A 15 0.19 -6.96 -7.45
C GLU A 15 1.21 -6.96 -6.29
N GLY A 16 2.04 -8.00 -6.19
CA GLY A 16 3.07 -8.09 -5.15
C GLY A 16 4.12 -6.98 -5.24
N TYR A 17 4.49 -6.55 -6.45
CA TYR A 17 5.37 -5.39 -6.63
C TYR A 17 4.71 -4.10 -6.13
N LEU A 18 3.46 -3.84 -6.54
CA LEU A 18 2.72 -2.67 -6.10
C LEU A 18 2.54 -2.66 -4.58
N SER A 19 2.19 -3.80 -3.98
CA SER A 19 2.05 -3.91 -2.52
C SER A 19 3.36 -3.59 -1.81
N LYS A 20 4.51 -4.09 -2.29
CA LYS A 20 5.80 -3.78 -1.67
C LYS A 20 6.19 -2.31 -1.81
N LEU A 21 6.01 -1.72 -2.99
CA LEU A 21 6.26 -0.30 -3.24
C LEU A 21 5.41 0.56 -2.30
N ILE A 22 4.09 0.31 -2.28
CA ILE A 22 3.15 1.05 -1.44
C ILE A 22 3.46 0.85 0.04
N GLY A 23 3.74 -0.39 0.47
CA GLY A 23 4.09 -0.70 1.85
C GLY A 23 5.30 0.07 2.34
N HIS A 24 6.36 0.10 1.53
CA HIS A 24 7.56 0.90 1.81
C HIS A 24 7.22 2.38 2.02
N GLU A 25 6.50 3.00 1.09
CA GLU A 25 6.12 4.40 1.19
C GLU A 25 5.25 4.71 2.41
N VAL A 26 4.29 3.84 2.72
CA VAL A 26 3.38 4.00 3.87
C VAL A 26 4.15 3.88 5.18
N THR A 27 5.05 2.89 5.32
CA THR A 27 5.86 2.74 6.54
C THR A 27 6.86 3.89 6.75
N SER A 28 7.20 4.64 5.70
CA SER A 28 8.01 5.87 5.81
C SER A 28 7.22 7.10 6.25
N CYS A 29 5.89 7.01 6.37
CA CYS A 29 5.05 8.13 6.79
C CYS A 29 5.16 8.33 8.30
N PHE A 30 5.36 9.58 8.72
CA PHE A 30 5.44 9.90 10.14
C PHE A 30 4.17 9.44 10.85
N GLY A 31 4.36 8.65 11.90
CA GLY A 31 3.27 8.16 12.71
C GLY A 31 2.62 6.85 12.28
N VAL A 32 3.12 6.23 11.21
CA VAL A 32 2.79 4.84 10.91
C VAL A 32 3.73 3.94 11.71
N VAL A 33 3.16 3.05 12.52
CA VAL A 33 3.92 2.03 13.27
C VAL A 33 4.25 0.85 12.37
N GLY A 34 3.33 0.51 11.46
CA GLY A 34 3.48 -0.59 10.53
C GLY A 34 2.16 -0.96 9.85
N MET A 35 2.24 -1.98 9.00
CA MET A 35 1.10 -2.55 8.27
C MET A 35 0.45 -3.68 9.06
N VAL A 36 -0.87 -3.85 8.94
CA VAL A 36 -1.65 -4.88 9.63
C VAL A 36 -2.27 -5.84 8.63
N ALA A 37 -2.03 -7.15 8.79
CA ALA A 37 -2.59 -8.16 7.90
C ALA A 37 -4.13 -8.15 7.86
N ARG A 38 -4.69 -8.01 6.66
CA ARG A 38 -6.14 -7.87 6.42
C ARG A 38 -6.95 -9.17 6.44
N ASP A 39 -6.30 -10.34 6.43
CA ASP A 39 -6.99 -11.63 6.33
C ASP A 39 -6.30 -12.72 7.16
N SER A 40 -7.08 -13.72 7.60
CA SER A 40 -6.61 -14.87 8.38
C SER A 40 -5.51 -15.65 7.66
N LYS A 41 -5.61 -15.74 6.32
CA LYS A 41 -4.56 -16.35 5.49
C LYS A 41 -3.26 -15.55 5.55
N GLN A 42 -3.31 -14.22 5.43
CA GLN A 42 -2.12 -13.38 5.57
C GLN A 42 -1.55 -13.42 6.99
N LYS A 43 -2.40 -13.51 8.03
CA LYS A 43 -1.96 -13.69 9.42
C LYS A 43 -1.21 -15.02 9.63
N ILE A 44 -1.62 -16.08 8.93
CA ILE A 44 -0.93 -17.37 8.98
C ILE A 44 0.37 -17.32 8.18
N LEU A 45 0.35 -16.81 6.94
CA LEU A 45 1.53 -16.66 6.09
C LEU A 45 2.61 -15.77 6.74
N GLY A 46 2.22 -14.66 7.38
CA GLY A 46 3.13 -13.77 8.10
C GLY A 46 3.77 -14.41 9.34
N LYS A 47 3.21 -15.48 9.90
CA LYS A 47 3.86 -16.27 10.97
C LYS A 47 4.95 -17.19 10.44
N PHE A 48 4.89 -17.56 9.16
CA PHE A 48 5.86 -18.47 8.52
C PHE A 48 6.95 -17.72 7.73
N GLN A 49 6.67 -16.52 7.23
CA GLN A 49 7.66 -15.66 6.59
C GLN A 49 8.47 -14.89 7.66
N LYS A 50 9.75 -15.23 7.80
CA LYS A 50 10.73 -14.56 8.69
C LYS A 50 11.13 -13.13 8.27
N GLY A 51 10.45 -12.53 7.29
CA GLY A 51 10.73 -11.18 6.78
C GLY A 51 9.65 -10.18 7.18
N GLU A 52 10.01 -8.89 7.27
CA GLU A 52 9.07 -7.81 7.55
C GLU A 52 7.90 -7.88 6.56
N ALA A 53 6.69 -8.04 7.10
CA ALA A 53 5.47 -8.24 6.34
C ALA A 53 4.95 -6.92 5.73
N LEU A 54 5.82 -6.18 5.04
CA LEU A 54 5.56 -4.87 4.45
C LEU A 54 4.46 -4.92 3.36
N ASP A 55 4.21 -6.09 2.78
CA ASP A 55 3.20 -6.33 1.76
C ASP A 55 1.86 -6.87 2.33
N THR A 56 1.77 -7.08 3.64
CA THR A 56 0.51 -7.47 4.29
C THR A 56 -0.37 -6.27 4.57
N GLY A 57 -1.69 -6.45 4.56
CA GLY A 57 -2.62 -5.34 4.81
C GLY A 57 -2.86 -4.41 3.63
N ILE A 58 -2.30 -4.73 2.47
CA ILE A 58 -2.50 -3.95 1.23
C ILE A 58 -3.41 -4.73 0.30
N LYS A 59 -4.36 -4.03 -0.32
CA LYS A 59 -5.20 -4.55 -1.39
C LYS A 59 -5.21 -3.56 -2.53
N VAL A 60 -4.76 -4.00 -3.69
CA VAL A 60 -4.80 -3.21 -4.92
C VAL A 60 -5.91 -3.76 -5.80
N THR A 61 -6.79 -2.89 -6.27
CA THR A 61 -7.87 -3.23 -7.18
C THR A 61 -7.93 -2.22 -8.32
N GLY A 62 -8.38 -2.63 -9.49
CA GLY A 62 -8.46 -1.77 -10.68
C GLY A 62 -7.63 -2.30 -11.85
N ASP A 63 -7.42 -1.43 -12.82
CA ASP A 63 -6.78 -1.75 -14.10
C ASP A 63 -5.86 -0.60 -14.57
N THR A 64 -5.52 -0.58 -15.86
CA THR A 64 -4.65 0.42 -16.48
C THR A 64 -5.17 1.85 -16.40
N ASN A 65 -6.49 2.04 -16.31
CA ASN A 65 -7.11 3.37 -16.29
C ASN A 65 -7.02 4.00 -14.91
N GLY A 66 -6.86 3.19 -13.87
CA GLY A 66 -6.77 3.66 -12.51
C GLY A 66 -6.83 2.53 -11.50
N ILE A 67 -6.08 2.70 -10.41
CA ILE A 67 -6.10 1.75 -9.29
C ILE A 67 -6.65 2.38 -8.03
N LYS A 68 -7.26 1.53 -7.21
CA LYS A 68 -7.72 1.81 -5.86
C LYS A 68 -6.88 0.99 -4.89
N VAL A 69 -6.31 1.68 -3.91
CA VAL A 69 -5.43 1.10 -2.90
C VAL A 69 -6.15 1.13 -1.57
N GLU A 70 -6.31 -0.01 -0.93
CA GLU A 70 -6.78 -0.13 0.45
C GLU A 70 -5.64 -0.58 1.35
N LEU A 71 -5.45 0.16 2.45
CA LEU A 71 -4.36 0.02 3.40
C LEU A 71 -4.93 -0.25 4.79
N HIS A 72 -4.38 -1.23 5.47
CA HIS A 72 -4.64 -1.52 6.88
C HIS A 72 -3.38 -1.24 7.68
N ILE A 73 -3.44 -0.24 8.57
CA ILE A 73 -2.25 0.27 9.28
C ILE A 73 -2.46 0.36 10.78
N MET A 74 -1.35 0.36 11.52
CA MET A 74 -1.28 0.75 12.91
C MET A 74 -0.60 2.11 13.04
N VAL A 75 -1.14 2.99 13.88
CA VAL A 75 -0.61 4.35 14.11
C VAL A 75 -0.25 4.56 15.57
N VAL A 76 0.58 5.57 15.86
CA VAL A 76 0.91 5.96 17.25
C VAL A 76 -0.23 6.77 17.87
N TYR A 77 -0.48 6.59 19.16
CA TYR A 77 -1.43 7.39 19.93
C TYR A 77 -1.04 8.88 19.95
N GLY A 78 -2.04 9.76 20.03
CA GLY A 78 -1.83 11.20 20.15
C GLY A 78 -1.48 11.94 18.85
N MET A 79 -1.45 11.26 17.71
CA MET A 79 -1.18 11.90 16.41
C MET A 79 -2.44 12.20 15.61
N ASN A 80 -2.34 13.18 14.72
CA ASN A 80 -3.44 13.58 13.85
C ASN A 80 -3.64 12.58 12.70
N ILE A 81 -4.66 11.74 12.81
CA ILE A 81 -5.01 10.72 11.82
C ILE A 81 -5.31 11.33 10.43
N ASN A 82 -5.95 12.50 10.38
CA ASN A 82 -6.25 13.16 9.10
C ASN A 82 -4.96 13.59 8.39
N ALA A 83 -3.99 14.13 9.13
CA ALA A 83 -2.69 14.51 8.57
C ALA A 83 -1.92 13.28 8.07
N ILE A 84 -1.94 12.18 8.82
CA ILE A 84 -1.32 10.91 8.42
C ILE A 84 -1.97 10.37 7.14
N ALA A 85 -3.30 10.30 7.09
CA ALA A 85 -4.03 9.79 5.94
C ALA A 85 -3.81 10.65 4.68
N ALA A 86 -3.74 11.97 4.83
CA ALA A 86 -3.40 12.88 3.75
C ALA A 86 -1.98 12.63 3.22
N SER A 87 -0.99 12.57 4.12
CA SER A 87 0.41 12.31 3.76
C SER A 87 0.59 10.95 3.06
N ILE A 88 -0.04 9.90 3.58
CA ILE A 88 -0.06 8.57 2.95
C ILE A 88 -0.66 8.64 1.55
N THR A 89 -1.80 9.32 1.40
CA THR A 89 -2.49 9.42 0.11
C THR A 89 -1.62 10.11 -0.94
N GLU A 90 -0.96 11.21 -0.57
CA GLU A 90 -0.07 11.95 -1.48
C GLU A 90 1.16 11.13 -1.86
N LYS A 91 1.86 10.54 -0.89
CA LYS A 91 3.04 9.71 -1.15
C LYS A 91 2.73 8.50 -2.03
N VAL A 92 1.66 7.77 -1.74
CA VAL A 92 1.26 6.59 -2.52
C VAL A 92 0.90 6.98 -3.95
N LYS A 93 0.12 8.06 -4.12
CA LYS A 93 -0.23 8.56 -5.46
C LYS A 93 1.02 8.94 -6.25
N TYR A 94 1.93 9.68 -5.63
CA TYR A 94 3.17 10.12 -6.25
C TYR A 94 4.06 8.94 -6.63
N ALA A 95 4.42 8.07 -5.67
CA ALA A 95 5.37 7.00 -5.89
C ALA A 95 4.90 5.97 -6.93
N VAL A 96 3.62 5.58 -6.88
CA VAL A 96 3.06 4.65 -7.88
C VAL A 96 3.08 5.30 -9.26
N LYS A 97 2.67 6.58 -9.37
CA LYS A 97 2.64 7.27 -10.65
C LYS A 97 4.04 7.42 -11.25
N GLU A 98 4.99 7.86 -10.44
CA GLU A 98 6.37 8.10 -10.87
C GLU A 98 7.07 6.79 -11.29
N THR A 99 6.86 5.72 -10.52
CA THR A 99 7.59 4.46 -10.75
C THR A 99 6.95 3.62 -11.87
N THR A 100 5.63 3.67 -12.02
CA THR A 100 4.90 2.73 -12.91
C THR A 100 4.12 3.39 -14.04
N GLY A 101 3.90 4.71 -13.97
CA GLY A 101 2.98 5.44 -14.85
C GLY A 101 1.50 5.27 -14.52
N ILE A 102 1.14 4.38 -13.59
CA ILE A 102 -0.25 4.08 -13.22
C ILE A 102 -0.81 5.18 -12.32
N THR A 103 -2.06 5.59 -12.59
CA THR A 103 -2.76 6.57 -11.76
C THR A 103 -3.47 5.87 -10.59
N VAL A 104 -3.29 6.39 -9.37
CA VAL A 104 -4.05 5.95 -8.19
C VAL A 104 -5.25 6.88 -7.98
N GLU A 105 -6.45 6.37 -8.23
CA GLU A 105 -7.69 7.16 -8.11
C GLU A 105 -8.04 7.43 -6.65
N LYS A 106 -7.97 6.36 -5.84
CA LYS A 106 -8.44 6.37 -4.45
C LYS A 106 -7.48 5.59 -3.56
N VAL A 107 -7.16 6.19 -2.42
CA VAL A 107 -6.48 5.53 -1.30
C VAL A 107 -7.45 5.46 -0.14
N ILE A 108 -7.67 4.26 0.39
CA ILE A 108 -8.51 4.00 1.56
C ILE A 108 -7.56 3.59 2.68
N VAL A 109 -7.46 4.42 3.71
CA VAL A 109 -6.64 4.15 4.90
C VAL A 109 -7.55 3.67 6.02
N LYS A 110 -7.37 2.42 6.45
CA LYS A 110 -8.05 1.82 7.60
C LYS A 110 -7.09 1.74 8.76
N ILE A 111 -7.49 2.31 9.88
CA ILE A 111 -6.74 2.27 11.13
C ILE A 111 -7.22 1.04 11.89
N ASP A 112 -6.38 0.01 11.93
CA ASP A 112 -6.69 -1.27 12.55
C ASP A 112 -6.08 -1.42 13.95
N GLY A 113 -5.20 -0.49 14.33
CA GLY A 113 -4.58 -0.50 15.64
C GLY A 113 -3.98 0.86 15.99
N ILE A 114 -3.86 1.09 17.29
CA ILE A 114 -3.17 2.24 17.87
C ILE A 114 -2.13 1.70 18.84
N LYS A 115 -0.90 2.19 18.73
CA LYS A 115 0.18 1.88 19.68
C LYS A 115 0.36 3.05 20.63
N GLU A 116 0.36 2.76 21.93
CA GLU A 116 0.66 3.72 23.01
C GLU A 116 2.12 4.19 22.99
#